data_AF-A0A1H5JFG2-F1
#
_entry.id   AF-A0A1H5JFG2-F1
#
_cell.length_a   1.000
_cell.length_b   1.000
_cell.length_c   1.000
_cell.angle_alpha   90.00
_cell.angle_beta   90.00
_cell.angle_gamma   90.00
#
_symmetry.space_group_name_H-M   'P 1'
#
loop_
_entity.id
_entity.type
_entity.pdbx_description
1 polymer ?
#
loop_
_entity_poly.entity_id
_entity_poly.type
_entity_poly.pdbx_seq_one_letter_code
_entity_poly.pdbx_strand_id
1 'polypeptide(L)'
;MGQEPPAPGEAVALLTGHTGEPTTIQLLSDRRGSRAWKVQGPTGAVAVKANTPDGDNADEKAAEMAQEDDHLLRLTAAGALSPDYRVGAGTWEGGRWLAVNWIDGA
;
A
#
# COMPACT_ATOMS: atom_id res chain seq x y z
N MET A 1 5.04 -22.46 12.32
CA MET A 1 4.36 -21.16 12.25
C MET A 1 5.18 -20.30 11.30
N GLY A 2 4.60 -19.89 10.17
CA GLY A 2 5.31 -19.08 9.17
C GLY A 2 5.48 -17.64 9.65
N GLN A 3 6.60 -17.02 9.34
CA GLN A 3 6.83 -15.61 9.60
C GLN A 3 5.85 -14.77 8.74
N GLU A 4 5.28 -13.71 9.31
CA GLU A 4 4.44 -12.80 8.54
C GLU A 4 5.25 -12.20 7.38
N PRO A 5 4.71 -12.21 6.14
CA PRO A 5 5.41 -11.64 4.99
C PRO A 5 5.65 -10.14 5.20
N PRO A 6 6.88 -9.66 4.94
CA PRO A 6 7.21 -8.25 5.10
C PRO A 6 6.49 -7.39 4.06
N ALA A 7 6.25 -6.13 4.42
CA ALA A 7 5.81 -5.12 3.46
C ALA A 7 6.93 -4.81 2.45
N PRO A 8 6.60 -4.26 1.25
CA PRO A 8 7.61 -3.79 0.30
C PRO A 8 8.61 -2.81 0.89
N GLY A 9 9.89 -3.15 0.84
CA GLY A 9 10.96 -2.31 1.38
C GLY A 9 11.04 -0.95 0.69
N GLU A 10 10.85 -0.92 -0.62
CA GLU A 10 10.81 0.29 -1.43
C GLU A 10 9.63 1.19 -1.05
N ALA A 11 8.47 0.59 -0.76
CA ALA A 11 7.31 1.34 -0.27
C ALA A 11 7.63 1.95 1.11
N VAL A 12 8.13 1.15 2.05
CA VAL A 12 8.46 1.62 3.41
C VAL A 12 9.50 2.75 3.38
N ALA A 13 10.53 2.63 2.54
CA ALA A 13 11.54 3.67 2.38
C ALA A 13 10.93 5.00 1.87
N LEU A 14 10.07 4.94 0.85
CA LEU A 14 9.37 6.13 0.33
C LEU A 14 8.41 6.75 1.36
N LEU A 15 7.76 5.91 2.16
CA LEU A 15 6.79 6.34 3.16
C LEU A 15 7.43 6.95 4.40
N THR A 16 8.72 6.72 4.64
CA THR A 16 9.46 7.33 5.75
C THR A 16 9.41 8.87 5.72
N GLY A 17 9.40 9.48 4.52
CA GLY A 17 9.20 10.93 4.38
C GLY A 17 7.80 11.43 4.79
N HIS A 18 6.79 10.55 4.77
CA HIS A 18 5.41 10.86 5.11
C HIS A 18 5.05 10.53 6.56
N THR A 19 5.51 9.38 7.06
CA THR A 19 5.19 8.87 8.41
C THR A 19 6.29 9.15 9.45
N GLY A 20 7.47 9.61 9.02
CA GLY A 20 8.70 9.45 9.79
C GLY A 20 9.17 7.99 9.79
N GLU A 21 10.26 7.72 10.51
CA GLU A 21 10.77 6.35 10.69
C GLU A 21 9.66 5.42 11.21
N PRO A 22 9.35 4.32 10.51
CA PRO A 22 8.30 3.39 10.93
C PRO A 22 8.58 2.82 12.32
N THR A 23 7.66 3.05 13.25
CA THR A 23 7.68 2.44 14.58
C THR A 23 7.00 1.08 14.61
N THR A 24 6.01 0.88 13.72
CA THR A 24 5.28 -0.38 13.57
C THR A 24 4.94 -0.64 12.11
N ILE A 25 5.10 -1.90 11.68
CA ILE A 25 4.61 -2.42 10.40
C ILE A 25 3.81 -3.68 10.73
N GLN A 26 2.49 -3.63 10.52
CA GLN A 26 1.58 -4.71 10.89
C GLN A 26 0.85 -5.24 9.65
N LEU A 27 0.90 -6.55 9.42
CA LEU A 27 0.06 -7.19 8.40
C LEU A 27 -1.40 -7.16 8.85
N LEU A 28 -2.27 -6.58 8.04
CA LEU A 28 -3.71 -6.49 8.27
C LEU A 28 -4.49 -7.57 7.50
N SER A 29 -3.99 -7.94 6.32
CA SER A 29 -4.66 -8.90 5.46
C SER A 29 -3.65 -9.59 4.55
N ASP A 30 -3.80 -10.90 4.38
CA ASP A 30 -3.17 -11.67 3.31
C ASP A 30 -4.27 -12.56 2.71
N ARG A 31 -4.83 -12.12 1.57
CA ARG A 31 -5.90 -12.85 0.89
C ARG A 31 -6.05 -12.40 -0.55
N ARG A 32 -6.58 -13.31 -1.38
CA ARG A 32 -6.98 -13.04 -2.77
C ARG A 32 -5.83 -12.47 -3.63
N GLY A 33 -4.61 -12.96 -3.41
CA GLY A 33 -3.42 -12.52 -4.16
C GLY A 33 -2.95 -11.10 -3.81
N SER A 34 -3.36 -10.56 -2.67
CA SER A 34 -2.91 -9.26 -2.18
C SER A 34 -2.68 -9.29 -0.67
N ARG A 35 -1.74 -8.46 -0.24
CA ARG A 35 -1.44 -8.22 1.16
C ARG A 35 -1.63 -6.74 1.48
N ALA A 36 -2.04 -6.47 2.70
CA ALA A 36 -2.21 -5.12 3.21
C ALA A 36 -1.55 -4.99 4.58
N TRP A 37 -0.84 -3.89 4.79
CA TRP A 37 -0.17 -3.55 6.03
C TRP A 37 -0.58 -2.17 6.51
N LYS A 38 -0.58 -1.97 7.83
CA LYS A 38 -0.51 -0.64 8.44
C LYS A 38 0.95 -0.32 8.73
N VAL A 39 1.45 0.77 8.15
CA VAL A 39 2.76 1.34 8.47
C VAL A 39 2.52 2.58 9.30
N GLN A 40 3.05 2.60 10.52
CA GLN A 40 2.86 3.69 11.46
C GLN A 40 4.21 4.26 11.89
N GLY A 41 4.29 5.58 11.93
CA GLY A 41 5.44 6.34 12.43
C GLY A 41 4.98 7.55 13.26
N PRO A 42 5.91 8.39 13.72
CA PRO A 42 5.62 9.51 14.62
C PRO A 42 4.71 10.58 14.01
N THR A 43 4.68 10.76 12.69
CA THR A 43 3.86 11.81 12.04
C THR A 43 2.52 11.32 11.54
N GLY A 44 2.27 10.00 11.56
CA GLY A 44 1.02 9.43 11.10
C GLY A 44 1.11 7.95 10.72
N ALA A 45 0.08 7.47 10.05
CA ALA A 45 0.03 6.11 9.54
C ALA A 45 -0.51 6.07 8.11
N VAL A 46 -0.09 5.04 7.39
CA VAL A 46 -0.53 4.74 6.03
C VAL A 46 -0.92 3.27 5.91
N ALA A 47 -1.88 2.99 5.04
CA ALA A 47 -2.16 1.63 4.59
C ALA A 47 -1.34 1.37 3.33
N VAL A 48 -0.57 0.28 3.33
CA VAL A 48 0.16 -0.20 2.15
C VAL A 48 -0.51 -1.46 1.66
N LYS A 49 -0.82 -1.54 0.38
CA LYS A 49 -1.35 -2.73 -0.28
C LYS A 49 -0.37 -3.15 -1.38
N ALA A 50 -0.09 -4.44 -1.50
CA ALA A 50 0.74 -4.99 -2.58
C ALA A 50 0.16 -6.32 -3.09
N ASN A 51 0.43 -6.67 -4.34
CA ASN A 51 0.13 -8.02 -4.82
C ASN A 51 1.08 -9.04 -4.19
N THR A 52 0.64 -10.30 -4.15
CA THR A 52 1.51 -11.42 -3.78
C THR A 52 2.29 -11.86 -5.03
N PRO A 53 3.63 -11.92 -5.00
CA PRO A 53 4.45 -12.23 -6.17
C PRO A 53 4.32 -13.69 -6.63
N ASP A 54 4.14 -14.62 -5.69
CA ASP A 54 4.25 -16.06 -5.97
C ASP A 54 2.91 -16.74 -6.28
N GLY A 55 1.85 -15.95 -6.52
CA GLY A 55 0.54 -16.47 -6.86
C GLY A 55 0.39 -16.68 -8.36
N ASP A 56 -0.37 -17.70 -8.77
CA ASP A 56 -0.71 -17.96 -10.18
C ASP A 56 -1.36 -16.76 -10.89
N ASN A 57 -1.85 -15.77 -10.14
CA ASN A 57 -2.48 -14.55 -10.62
C ASN A 57 -1.67 -13.27 -10.32
N ALA A 58 -0.35 -13.37 -10.09
CA ALA A 58 0.49 -12.23 -9.71
C ALA A 58 0.43 -11.07 -10.72
N ASP A 59 0.49 -11.37 -12.02
CA ASP A 59 0.42 -10.37 -13.09
C ASP A 59 -0.93 -9.65 -13.13
N GLU A 60 -2.02 -10.41 -13.02
CA GLU A 60 -3.38 -9.86 -12.94
C GLU A 60 -3.51 -8.93 -11.72
N LYS A 61 -2.99 -9.35 -10.57
CA LYS A 61 -3.04 -8.56 -9.33
C LYS A 61 -2.17 -7.32 -9.40
N ALA A 62 -1.03 -7.37 -10.08
CA ALA A 62 -0.22 -6.20 -10.35
C ALA A 62 -0.95 -5.20 -11.26
N ALA A 63 -1.66 -5.69 -12.29
CA ALA A 63 -2.49 -4.85 -13.17
C ALA A 63 -3.68 -4.24 -12.43
N GLU A 64 -4.37 -5.00 -11.57
CA GLU A 64 -5.42 -4.48 -10.69
C GLU A 64 -4.89 -3.38 -9.76
N MET A 65 -3.69 -3.54 -9.21
CA MET A 65 -3.06 -2.52 -8.36
C MET A 65 -2.79 -1.23 -9.13
N ALA A 66 -2.34 -1.34 -10.39
CA ALA A 66 -2.14 -0.19 -11.27
C ALA A 66 -3.47 0.52 -11.58
N GLN A 67 -4.52 -0.26 -11.83
CA GLN A 67 -5.86 0.26 -12.08
C GLN A 67 -6.42 0.99 -10.85
N GLU A 68 -6.20 0.46 -9.65
CA GLU A 68 -6.62 1.09 -8.40
C GLU A 68 -5.92 2.45 -8.19
N ASP A 69 -4.61 2.51 -8.45
CA ASP A 69 -3.84 3.75 -8.41
C ASP A 69 -4.40 4.82 -9.37
N ASP A 70 -4.64 4.42 -10.63
CA ASP A 70 -5.24 5.29 -11.66
C ASP A 70 -6.63 5.80 -11.25
N HIS A 71 -7.45 4.95 -10.62
CA HIS A 71 -8.76 5.34 -10.12
C HIS A 71 -8.65 6.39 -9.01
N LEU A 72 -7.72 6.23 -8.06
CA LEU A 72 -7.51 7.22 -6.99
C LEU A 72 -7.07 8.57 -7.57
N LEU A 73 -6.19 8.58 -8.57
CA LEU A 73 -5.79 9.80 -9.27
C LEU A 73 -6.98 10.49 -9.94
N ARG A 74 -7.83 9.73 -10.64
CA ARG A 74 -9.03 10.27 -11.31
C ARG A 74 -10.07 10.79 -10.33
N LEU A 75 -10.32 10.07 -9.22
CA LEU A 75 -11.25 10.49 -8.18
C LEU A 75 -10.76 11.76 -7.47
N THR A 76 -9.45 11.87 -7.24
CA THR A 76 -8.82 13.10 -6.71
C THR A 76 -9.02 14.27 -7.69
N ALA A 77 -8.75 14.07 -8.98
CA ALA A 77 -8.95 15.09 -10.00
C ALA A 77 -10.42 15.54 -10.14
N ALA A 78 -11.37 14.65 -9.87
CA ALA A 78 -12.80 14.94 -9.83
C ALA A 78 -13.25 15.63 -8.51
N GLY A 79 -12.35 15.83 -7.54
CA GLY A 79 -12.66 16.40 -6.23
C GLY A 79 -13.43 15.45 -5.30
N ALA A 80 -13.53 14.16 -5.65
CA ALA A 80 -14.23 13.16 -4.85
C ALA A 80 -13.40 12.64 -3.68
N LEU A 81 -12.07 12.78 -3.76
CA LEU A 81 -11.12 12.43 -2.71
C LEU A 81 -10.21 13.61 -2.40
N SER A 82 -9.76 13.69 -1.15
CA SER A 82 -8.69 14.63 -0.77
C SER A 82 -7.42 14.29 -1.57
N PRO A 83 -6.67 15.29 -2.10
CA PRO A 83 -5.37 15.07 -2.73
C PRO A 83 -4.37 14.34 -1.84
N ASP A 84 -4.48 14.51 -0.53
CA ASP A 84 -3.59 13.86 0.43
C ASP A 84 -3.97 12.40 0.69
N TYR A 85 -5.11 11.90 0.19
CA TYR A 85 -5.51 10.51 0.48
C TYR A 85 -4.55 9.50 -0.16
N ARG A 86 -4.12 9.75 -1.41
CA ARG A 86 -3.12 8.91 -2.08
C ARG A 86 -1.73 9.39 -1.70
N VAL A 87 -0.93 8.53 -1.09
CA VAL A 87 0.43 8.86 -0.67
C VAL A 87 1.44 8.49 -1.75
N GLY A 88 1.28 7.32 -2.38
CA GLY A 88 2.19 6.90 -3.43
C GLY A 88 1.86 5.52 -3.96
N ALA A 89 2.46 5.16 -5.09
CA ALA A 89 2.41 3.83 -5.66
C ALA A 89 3.71 3.55 -6.40
N GLY A 90 4.04 2.28 -6.61
CA GLY A 90 5.26 1.91 -7.28
C GLY A 90 5.36 0.43 -7.62
N THR A 91 6.47 0.08 -8.23
CA THR A 91 6.86 -1.30 -8.54
C THR A 91 7.97 -1.76 -7.61
N TRP A 92 8.09 -3.08 -7.46
CA TRP A 92 9.23 -3.78 -6.84
C TRP A 92 9.45 -5.10 -7.61
N GLU A 93 10.49 -5.86 -7.26
CA GLU A 93 10.80 -7.16 -7.92
C GLU A 93 9.58 -8.10 -7.94
N GLY A 94 8.74 -8.06 -6.91
CA GLY A 94 7.55 -8.90 -6.77
C GLY A 94 6.23 -8.36 -7.35
N GLY A 95 6.25 -7.26 -8.12
CA GLY A 95 5.03 -6.64 -8.67
C GLY A 95 4.84 -5.16 -8.34
N ARG A 96 3.73 -4.81 -7.69
CA ARG A 96 3.27 -3.44 -7.45
C ARG A 96 2.71 -3.23 -6.06
N TRP A 97 2.83 -2.00 -5.58
CA TRP A 97 2.27 -1.54 -4.32
C TRP A 97 1.58 -0.18 -4.48
N LEU A 98 0.63 0.07 -3.60
CA LEU A 98 -0.13 1.31 -3.45
C LEU A 98 -0.22 1.67 -1.97
N ALA A 99 -0.02 2.94 -1.65
CA ALA A 99 -0.11 3.47 -0.31
C ALA A 99 -1.08 4.65 -0.22
N VAL A 100 -1.94 4.61 0.79
CA VAL A 100 -2.92 5.66 1.09
C VAL A 100 -2.82 6.05 2.55
N ASN A 101 -3.24 7.28 2.86
CA ASN A 101 -3.32 7.75 4.23
C ASN A 101 -4.29 6.88 5.04
N TRP A 102 -3.88 6.51 6.25
CA TRP A 102 -4.73 5.78 7.17
C TRP A 102 -5.86 6.69 7.65
N ILE A 103 -7.10 6.22 7.51
CA ILE A 103 -8.27 6.89 8.06
C ILE A 103 -8.76 6.05 9.23
N ASP A 104 -8.79 6.64 10.42
CA ASP A 104 -9.38 5.97 11.57
C ASP A 104 -10.88 5.81 11.35
N GLY A 105 -11.35 4.57 11.56
CA GLY A 105 -12.78 4.28 11.60
C GLY A 105 -13.44 4.93 12.82
N ALA A 106 -14.74 5.18 12.72
CA ALA A 106 -15.57 5.58 13.85
C ALA A 106 -15.89 4.38 14.77
#